data_AF-A0A2W6NAT9-F1
#
_entry.id   AF-A0A2W6NAT9-F1
#
_cell.length_a   1.000
_cell.length_b   1.000
_cell.length_c   1.000
_cell.angle_alpha   90.00
_cell.angle_beta   90.00
_cell.angle_gamma   90.00
#
_symmetry.space_group_name_H-M   'P 1'
#
loop_
_entity.id
_entity.type
_entity.pdbx_description
1 polymer ?
#
loop_
_entity_poly.entity_id
_entity_poly.type
_entity_poly.pdbx_seq_one_letter_code
_entity_poly.pdbx_strand_id
1 'polypeptide(L)'
;MDKVKQTIRDAKAKREKGSNSTKGAGQSGTRTQAELDNLATDPAIGNKITPKTIAEREVGMGLEARGEVSGLVRDPSGKAEFIESSGQKWDVKAYNSNFAPKKGGYTLNKSMESIKKSLSEGENVMVDTRNLSPSHLIELKTEVSKQSLGDRVKFWP
;
A
#
# COMPACT_ATOMS: atom_id res chain seq x y z
N MET A 1 43.95 9.59 -46.38
CA MET A 1 44.62 10.77 -45.81
C MET A 1 44.17 11.97 -46.60
N ASP A 2 43.49 12.93 -45.98
CA ASP A 2 43.74 14.34 -46.28
C ASP A 2 43.45 15.17 -45.04
N LYS A 3 44.48 15.90 -44.65
CA LYS A 3 44.68 16.62 -43.40
C LYS A 3 44.14 18.04 -43.59
N VAL A 4 43.21 18.51 -42.75
CA VAL A 4 43.50 19.34 -41.56
C VAL A 4 43.42 20.86 -41.82
N LYS A 5 42.81 21.53 -40.82
CA LYS A 5 42.81 22.96 -40.46
C LYS A 5 41.72 23.84 -41.11
N GLN A 6 40.64 24.14 -40.40
CA GLN A 6 40.51 25.02 -39.23
C GLN A 6 40.22 26.47 -39.62
N THR A 7 38.99 26.90 -39.32
CA THR A 7 38.69 28.31 -39.05
C THR A 7 37.65 28.35 -37.94
N ILE A 8 38.13 28.69 -36.74
CA ILE A 8 37.33 29.07 -35.57
C ILE A 8 37.35 30.60 -35.54
N ARG A 9 36.19 31.26 -35.45
CA ARG A 9 35.84 32.34 -34.50
C ARG A 9 34.69 33.24 -35.01
N ASP A 10 33.62 33.23 -34.21
CA ASP A 10 32.76 34.36 -33.82
C ASP A 10 31.74 34.97 -34.80
N ALA A 11 30.49 34.47 -34.69
CA ALA A 11 29.28 35.31 -34.74
C ALA A 11 28.13 34.65 -33.95
N LYS A 12 28.16 34.94 -32.65
CA LYS A 12 27.19 34.75 -31.58
C LYS A 12 25.81 35.37 -31.92
N ALA A 13 24.72 34.57 -31.90
CA ALA A 13 23.43 34.97 -31.31
C ALA A 13 22.31 33.90 -31.49
N LYS A 14 21.74 33.49 -30.35
CA LYS A 14 20.39 32.90 -30.16
C LYS A 14 20.16 31.43 -30.54
N ARG A 15 20.40 30.53 -29.58
CA ARG A 15 19.33 29.92 -28.75
C ARG A 15 19.94 28.88 -27.80
N GLU A 16 20.56 29.37 -26.74
CA GLU A 16 20.57 28.68 -25.44
C GLU A 16 19.68 29.48 -24.49
N LYS A 17 18.57 28.87 -24.10
CA LYS A 17 17.86 29.01 -22.81
C LYS A 17 17.35 27.58 -22.57
N GLY A 18 17.80 26.82 -21.57
CA GLY A 18 17.96 27.25 -20.19
C GLY A 18 16.59 27.22 -19.51
N SER A 19 16.20 26.03 -19.05
CA SER A 19 15.27 25.82 -17.92
C SER A 19 15.55 24.39 -17.42
N ASN A 20 16.57 24.18 -16.61
CA ASN A 20 16.43 24.20 -15.15
C ASN A 20 14.97 24.03 -14.68
N SER A 21 14.58 22.80 -14.40
CA SER A 21 13.34 22.47 -13.69
C SER A 21 13.71 21.92 -12.31
N THR A 22 14.18 22.81 -11.43
CA THR A 22 13.98 22.66 -9.99
C THR A 22 12.69 23.39 -9.65
N LYS A 23 11.57 22.67 -9.50
CA LYS A 23 10.41 23.02 -8.64
C LYS A 23 9.25 22.02 -8.79
N GLY A 24 8.74 21.57 -7.65
CA GLY A 24 7.50 20.79 -7.45
C GLY A 24 7.75 19.60 -6.52
N ALA A 25 7.89 19.76 -5.20
CA ALA A 25 6.75 19.87 -4.29
C ALA A 25 5.53 19.08 -4.79
N GLY A 26 5.40 17.83 -4.34
CA GLY A 26 4.13 17.07 -4.35
C GLY A 26 3.61 16.61 -5.71
N GLN A 27 4.36 15.79 -6.44
CA GLN A 27 3.74 14.85 -7.38
C GLN A 27 3.39 13.57 -6.63
N SER A 28 2.17 13.50 -6.10
CA SER A 28 1.48 12.24 -5.82
C SER A 28 1.24 11.53 -7.16
N GLY A 29 2.30 10.93 -7.70
CA GLY A 29 2.26 10.19 -8.95
C GLY A 29 1.35 8.98 -8.79
N THR A 30 0.21 8.99 -9.47
CA THR A 30 -0.67 7.82 -9.56
C THR A 30 0.16 6.61 -10.03
N ARG A 31 0.12 5.51 -9.27
CA ARG A 31 0.81 4.27 -9.63
C ARG A 31 0.41 3.83 -11.04
N THR A 32 1.38 3.37 -11.81
CA THR A 32 1.18 2.72 -13.11
C THR A 32 0.43 1.39 -12.95
N GLN A 33 -0.19 0.90 -14.03
CA GLN A 33 -0.85 -0.41 -13.99
C GLN A 33 0.12 -1.54 -13.60
N ALA A 34 1.37 -1.48 -14.08
CA ALA A 34 2.39 -2.46 -13.71
C ALA A 34 2.70 -2.44 -12.20
N GLU A 35 2.75 -1.26 -11.58
CA GLU A 35 2.93 -1.16 -10.11
C GLU A 35 1.71 -1.67 -9.34
N LEU A 36 0.49 -1.44 -9.87
CA LEU A 36 -0.74 -2.00 -9.31
C LEU A 36 -0.78 -3.52 -9.45
N ASP A 37 -0.31 -4.08 -10.57
CA ASP A 37 -0.26 -5.52 -10.79
C ASP A 37 0.81 -6.17 -9.90
N ASN A 38 1.97 -5.53 -9.74
CA ASN A 38 3.01 -5.97 -8.82
C ASN A 38 2.50 -6.01 -7.37
N LEU A 39 1.77 -4.99 -6.94
CA LEU A 39 1.12 -5.00 -5.62
C LEU A 39 0.08 -6.10 -5.46
N ALA A 40 -0.60 -6.53 -6.51
CA ALA A 40 -1.62 -7.58 -6.44
C ALA A 40 -1.07 -9.00 -6.68
N THR A 41 0.18 -9.13 -7.12
CA THR A 41 0.81 -10.42 -7.43
C THR A 41 1.22 -11.09 -6.12
N ASP A 42 0.59 -12.19 -5.72
CA ASP A 42 0.87 -12.83 -4.41
C ASP A 42 1.79 -14.07 -4.56
N PRO A 43 3.03 -14.03 -4.01
CA PRO A 43 3.93 -15.17 -4.00
C PRO A 43 3.38 -16.42 -3.29
N ALA A 44 2.56 -16.26 -2.24
CA ALA A 44 2.03 -17.38 -1.45
C ALA A 44 1.10 -18.29 -2.25
N ILE A 45 0.53 -17.78 -3.35
CA ILE A 45 -0.36 -18.52 -4.26
C ILE A 45 0.26 -18.76 -5.65
N GLY A 46 1.59 -18.65 -5.75
CA GLY A 46 2.34 -18.89 -6.98
C GLY A 46 2.35 -17.70 -7.94
N ASN A 47 2.51 -16.49 -7.40
CA ASN A 47 2.58 -15.23 -8.15
C ASN A 47 1.33 -14.95 -8.99
N LYS A 48 0.15 -15.30 -8.46
CA LYS A 48 -1.12 -15.06 -9.14
C LYS A 48 -1.74 -13.74 -8.67
N ILE A 49 -2.50 -13.13 -9.57
CA ILE A 49 -3.43 -12.04 -9.27
C ILE A 49 -4.83 -12.64 -9.23
N THR A 50 -5.57 -12.36 -8.16
CA THR A 50 -6.94 -12.85 -7.95
C THR A 50 -7.84 -11.70 -7.47
N PRO A 51 -9.17 -11.87 -7.46
CA PRO A 51 -10.05 -10.86 -6.86
C PRO A 51 -9.71 -10.53 -5.41
N LYS A 52 -9.24 -11.52 -4.63
CA LYS A 52 -8.78 -11.31 -3.24
C LYS A 52 -7.55 -10.41 -3.18
N THR A 53 -6.52 -10.71 -3.97
CA THR A 53 -5.27 -9.95 -3.94
C THR A 53 -5.40 -8.56 -4.55
N ILE A 54 -6.34 -8.38 -5.49
CA ILE A 54 -6.77 -7.07 -5.96
C ILE A 54 -7.42 -6.27 -4.83
N ALA A 55 -8.34 -6.89 -4.07
CA ALA A 55 -8.98 -6.24 -2.94
C ALA A 55 -7.96 -5.84 -1.86
N GLU A 56 -6.94 -6.66 -1.61
CA GLU A 56 -5.83 -6.38 -0.68
C GLU A 56 -4.98 -5.19 -1.17
N ARG A 57 -4.62 -5.16 -2.46
CA ARG A 57 -3.98 -3.98 -3.07
C ARG A 57 -4.79 -2.71 -2.84
N GLU A 58 -6.10 -2.74 -3.04
CA GLU A 58 -6.94 -1.55 -2.88
C GLU A 58 -6.92 -0.99 -1.45
N VAL A 59 -6.85 -1.87 -0.44
CA VAL A 59 -6.68 -1.49 0.97
C VAL A 59 -5.37 -0.72 1.15
N GLY A 60 -4.25 -1.30 0.68
CA GLY A 60 -2.93 -0.68 0.78
C GLY A 60 -2.87 0.66 0.04
N MET A 61 -3.35 0.70 -1.20
CA MET A 61 -3.43 1.91 -2.02
C MET A 61 -4.29 3.00 -1.39
N GLY A 62 -5.40 2.62 -0.77
CA GLY A 62 -6.30 3.53 -0.12
C GLY A 62 -5.69 4.21 1.11
N LEU A 63 -4.97 3.44 1.93
CA LEU A 63 -4.23 3.98 3.07
C LEU A 63 -3.02 4.82 2.63
N GLU A 64 -2.34 4.43 1.56
CA GLU A 64 -1.25 5.22 0.97
C GLU A 64 -1.76 6.56 0.42
N ALA A 65 -2.91 6.57 -0.25
CA ALA A 65 -3.55 7.78 -0.73
C ALA A 65 -4.00 8.73 0.41
N ARG A 66 -4.25 8.19 1.61
CA ARG A 66 -4.51 8.99 2.83
C ARG A 66 -3.23 9.48 3.52
N GLY A 67 -2.06 9.05 3.06
CA GLY A 67 -0.78 9.33 3.71
C GLY A 67 -0.59 8.60 5.04
N GLU A 68 -1.39 7.54 5.31
CA GLU A 68 -1.27 6.74 6.54
C GLU A 68 -0.14 5.70 6.45
N VAL A 69 0.26 5.36 5.23
CA VAL A 69 1.41 4.52 4.88
C VAL A 69 2.08 5.05 3.61
N SER A 70 3.31 4.63 3.32
CA SER A 70 4.05 5.14 2.16
C SER A 70 5.02 4.15 1.50
N GLY A 71 4.97 4.08 0.17
CA GLY A 71 5.90 3.29 -0.62
C GLY A 71 5.68 1.78 -0.44
N LEU A 72 4.42 1.34 -0.38
CA LEU A 72 4.12 -0.09 -0.22
C LEU A 72 4.62 -0.90 -1.41
N VAL A 73 5.26 -2.04 -1.13
CA VAL A 73 5.56 -3.10 -2.08
C VAL A 73 4.99 -4.42 -1.56
N ARG A 74 4.69 -5.36 -2.45
CA ARG A 74 4.30 -6.73 -2.08
C ARG A 74 5.44 -7.42 -1.30
N ASP A 75 5.12 -8.12 -0.21
CA ASP A 75 6.14 -8.94 0.48
C ASP A 75 6.54 -10.13 -0.41
N PRO A 76 7.83 -10.23 -0.85
CA PRO A 76 8.27 -11.31 -1.73
C PRO A 76 8.27 -12.69 -1.05
N SER A 77 8.23 -12.75 0.28
CA SER A 77 8.17 -14.01 1.03
C SER A 77 6.75 -14.60 1.12
N GLY A 78 5.72 -13.79 0.84
CA GLY A 78 4.31 -14.16 1.01
C GLY A 78 3.88 -14.37 2.47
N LYS A 79 4.68 -13.90 3.45
CA LYS A 79 4.33 -14.01 4.88
C LYS A 79 3.43 -12.86 5.34
N ALA A 80 3.81 -11.62 4.98
CA ALA A 80 2.93 -10.45 5.09
C ALA A 80 2.28 -10.15 3.73
N GLU A 81 1.35 -9.21 3.70
CA GLU A 81 0.78 -8.74 2.43
C GLU A 81 1.69 -7.69 1.77
N PHE A 82 2.18 -6.73 2.56
CA PHE A 82 3.01 -5.62 2.10
C PHE A 82 4.20 -5.34 3.00
N ILE A 83 5.19 -4.66 2.44
CA ILE A 83 6.29 -4.03 3.15
C ILE A 83 6.26 -2.54 2.79
N GLU A 84 6.25 -1.68 3.81
CA GLU A 84 6.35 -0.23 3.65
C GLU A 84 7.81 0.18 3.39
N SER A 85 8.03 1.37 2.83
CA SER A 85 9.36 1.96 2.63
C SER A 85 10.23 2.01 3.90
N SER A 86 9.62 2.09 5.08
CA SER A 86 10.27 2.02 6.40
C SER A 86 10.82 0.63 6.75
N GLY A 87 10.44 -0.40 6.00
CA GLY A 87 10.67 -1.82 6.32
C GLY A 87 9.55 -2.44 7.16
N GLN A 88 8.56 -1.66 7.61
CA GLN A 88 7.43 -2.18 8.38
C GLN A 88 6.58 -3.12 7.51
N LYS A 89 6.32 -4.31 8.02
CA LYS A 89 5.43 -5.28 7.38
C LYS A 89 3.97 -5.02 7.72
N TRP A 90 3.09 -5.25 6.76
CA TRP A 90 1.66 -5.06 6.89
C TRP A 90 0.89 -6.27 6.39
N ASP A 91 -0.04 -6.75 7.20
CA ASP A 91 -1.02 -7.77 6.84
C ASP A 91 -2.39 -7.14 6.60
N VAL A 92 -3.15 -7.68 5.65
CA VAL A 92 -4.53 -7.24 5.36
C VAL A 92 -5.52 -8.23 5.94
N LYS A 93 -6.44 -7.73 6.77
CA LYS A 93 -7.58 -8.50 7.29
C LYS A 93 -8.89 -8.00 6.72
N ALA A 94 -9.67 -8.90 6.14
CA ALA A 94 -11.04 -8.62 5.70
C ALA A 94 -12.04 -9.43 6.53
N TYR A 95 -12.96 -8.74 7.19
CA TYR A 95 -14.02 -9.37 7.98
C TYR A 95 -15.38 -9.18 7.32
N ASN A 96 -16.33 -10.08 7.58
CA ASN A 96 -17.61 -10.07 6.89
C ASN A 96 -18.78 -10.27 7.85
N SER A 97 -19.68 -9.28 7.90
CA SER A 97 -20.88 -9.28 8.75
C SER A 97 -22.09 -9.95 8.09
N ASN A 98 -22.02 -10.26 6.80
CA ASN A 98 -23.13 -10.85 6.05
C ASN A 98 -23.26 -12.37 6.26
N PHE A 99 -22.29 -12.98 6.95
CA PHE A 99 -22.34 -14.40 7.30
C PHE A 99 -22.57 -14.57 8.80
N ALA A 100 -23.21 -15.69 9.18
CA ALA A 100 -23.31 -16.07 10.57
C ALA A 100 -21.92 -16.46 11.12
N PRO A 101 -21.61 -16.26 12.43
CA PRO A 101 -20.32 -16.61 13.02
C PRO A 101 -19.86 -18.05 12.76
N LYS A 102 -20.81 -19.01 12.74
CA LYS A 102 -20.53 -20.43 12.45
C LYS A 102 -20.15 -20.70 10.99
N LYS A 103 -20.38 -19.75 10.09
CA LYS A 103 -20.04 -19.80 8.66
C LYS A 103 -18.89 -18.84 8.29
N GLY A 104 -18.09 -18.42 9.28
CA GLY A 104 -17.00 -17.45 9.06
C GLY A 104 -17.42 -15.99 9.14
N GLY A 105 -18.61 -15.71 9.66
CA GLY A 105 -19.04 -14.35 9.98
C GLY A 105 -18.18 -13.70 11.05
N TYR A 106 -18.16 -12.36 11.02
CA TYR A 106 -17.48 -11.53 12.00
C TYR A 106 -17.93 -11.88 13.44
N THR A 107 -16.94 -11.96 14.33
CA THR A 107 -17.12 -11.76 15.76
C THR A 107 -15.95 -10.92 16.27
N LEU A 108 -16.18 -10.10 17.29
CA LEU A 108 -15.13 -9.28 17.88
C LEU A 108 -13.93 -10.12 18.33
N ASN A 109 -14.19 -11.22 19.06
CA ASN A 109 -13.15 -12.05 19.63
C ASN A 109 -12.22 -12.63 18.54
N LYS A 110 -12.77 -13.31 17.53
CA LYS A 110 -11.96 -13.91 16.44
C LYS A 110 -11.21 -12.86 15.64
N SER A 111 -11.85 -11.72 15.38
CA SER A 111 -11.22 -10.62 14.64
C SER A 111 -10.02 -10.07 15.43
N MET A 112 -10.20 -9.78 16.71
CA MET A 112 -9.12 -9.31 17.58
C MET A 112 -8.01 -10.35 17.79
N GLU A 113 -8.35 -11.64 17.86
CA GLU A 113 -7.36 -12.72 17.90
C GLU A 113 -6.48 -12.70 16.64
N SER A 114 -7.08 -12.60 15.47
CA SER A 114 -6.34 -12.55 14.20
C SER A 114 -5.50 -11.28 14.04
N ILE A 115 -5.98 -10.13 14.54
CA ILE A 115 -5.19 -8.89 14.61
C ILE A 115 -3.97 -9.10 15.50
N LYS A 116 -4.18 -9.57 16.73
CA LYS A 116 -3.10 -9.80 17.71
C LYS A 116 -2.06 -10.80 17.20
N LYS A 117 -2.50 -11.82 16.46
CA LYS A 117 -1.59 -12.79 15.84
C LYS A 117 -0.62 -12.10 14.89
N SER A 118 -1.12 -11.32 13.95
CA SER A 118 -0.28 -10.55 13.00
C SER A 118 0.64 -9.57 13.75
N LEU A 119 0.12 -8.87 14.76
CA LEU A 119 0.92 -7.96 15.59
C LEU A 119 2.05 -8.68 16.35
N SER A 120 1.82 -9.92 16.80
CA SER A 120 2.81 -10.75 17.49
C SER A 120 3.91 -11.27 16.55
N GLU A 121 3.64 -11.29 15.25
CA GLU A 121 4.59 -11.66 14.19
C GLU A 121 5.40 -10.46 13.68
N GLY A 122 5.24 -9.30 14.33
CA GLY A 122 5.95 -8.06 13.99
C GLY A 122 5.29 -7.24 12.90
N GLU A 123 4.10 -7.63 12.45
CA GLU A 123 3.36 -6.94 11.40
C GLU A 123 2.48 -5.84 12.00
N ASN A 124 2.12 -4.85 11.18
CA ASN A 124 0.99 -3.97 11.42
C ASN A 124 -0.20 -4.49 10.60
N VAL A 125 -1.41 -4.01 10.89
CA VAL A 125 -2.63 -4.54 10.28
C VAL A 125 -3.40 -3.45 9.54
N MET A 126 -3.80 -3.74 8.32
CA MET A 126 -4.77 -2.98 7.54
C MET A 126 -6.09 -3.74 7.52
N VAL A 127 -7.18 -3.12 7.97
CA VAL A 127 -8.50 -3.76 8.05
C VAL A 127 -9.37 -3.27 6.91
N ASP A 128 -9.80 -4.19 6.04
CA ASP A 128 -10.83 -3.97 5.03
C ASP A 128 -12.23 -3.98 5.69
N THR A 129 -12.88 -2.82 5.67
CA THR A 129 -14.17 -2.58 6.33
C THR A 129 -15.36 -2.75 5.40
N ARG A 130 -15.16 -2.99 4.09
CA ARG A 130 -16.24 -2.98 3.07
C ARG A 130 -17.38 -3.96 3.36
N ASN A 131 -17.08 -5.06 4.06
CA ASN A 131 -18.06 -6.09 4.41
C ASN A 131 -18.46 -6.08 5.90
N LEU A 132 -18.07 -5.06 6.66
CA LEU A 132 -18.52 -4.88 8.04
C LEU A 132 -19.82 -4.07 8.08
N SER A 133 -20.75 -4.47 8.95
CA SER A 133 -21.87 -3.60 9.30
C SER A 133 -21.36 -2.39 10.08
N PRO A 134 -22.10 -1.26 10.09
CA PRO A 134 -21.72 -0.09 10.88
C PRO A 134 -21.53 -0.40 12.37
N SER A 135 -22.37 -1.25 12.96
CA SER A 135 -22.27 -1.64 14.37
C SER A 135 -20.99 -2.44 14.66
N HIS A 136 -20.65 -3.42 13.83
CA HIS A 136 -19.42 -4.20 14.00
C HIS A 136 -18.16 -3.37 13.73
N LEU A 137 -18.20 -2.43 12.77
CA LEU A 137 -17.10 -1.50 12.55
C LEU A 137 -16.83 -0.63 13.78
N ILE A 138 -17.89 -0.08 14.38
CA ILE A 138 -17.76 0.72 15.62
C ILE A 138 -17.22 -0.13 16.77
N GLU A 139 -17.75 -1.34 16.93
CA GLU A 139 -17.29 -2.28 17.97
C GLU A 139 -15.79 -2.60 17.81
N LEU A 140 -15.36 -2.96 16.60
CA LEU A 140 -13.96 -3.29 16.33
C LEU A 140 -13.03 -2.08 16.54
N LYS A 141 -13.40 -0.90 16.02
CA LYS A 141 -12.63 0.35 16.24
C LYS A 141 -12.52 0.70 17.73
N THR A 142 -13.61 0.52 18.48
CA THR A 142 -13.65 0.77 19.92
C THR A 142 -12.68 -0.15 20.65
N GLU A 143 -12.69 -1.45 20.34
CA GLU A 143 -11.82 -2.42 20.99
C GLU A 143 -10.34 -2.22 20.62
N VAL A 144 -10.03 -1.88 19.36
CA VAL A 144 -8.67 -1.50 18.92
C VAL A 144 -8.18 -0.26 19.66
N SER A 145 -9.02 0.76 19.81
CA SER A 145 -8.68 1.99 20.54
C SER A 145 -8.46 1.72 22.04
N LYS A 146 -9.36 0.95 22.66
CA LYS A 146 -9.28 0.53 24.07
C LYS A 146 -8.00 -0.23 24.40
N GLN A 147 -7.46 -0.97 23.44
CA GLN A 147 -6.19 -1.69 23.57
C GLN A 147 -4.97 -0.88 23.09
N SER A 148 -5.14 0.40 22.76
CA SER A 148 -4.09 1.30 22.29
C SER A 148 -3.35 0.80 21.05
N LEU A 149 -4.07 0.15 20.13
CA LEU A 149 -3.51 -0.45 18.92
C LEU A 149 -3.64 0.44 17.66
N GLY A 150 -4.20 1.65 17.78
CA GLY A 150 -4.51 2.53 16.63
C GLY A 150 -3.31 2.99 15.79
N ASP A 151 -2.10 2.95 16.35
CA ASP A 151 -0.88 3.25 15.60
C ASP A 151 -0.48 2.10 14.67
N ARG A 152 -0.83 0.86 15.05
CA ARG A 152 -0.45 -0.38 14.34
C ARG A 152 -1.60 -1.01 13.57
N VAL A 153 -2.83 -0.54 13.77
CA VAL A 153 -4.04 -1.04 13.09
C VAL A 153 -4.74 0.11 12.40
N LYS A 154 -4.76 0.07 11.07
CA LYS A 154 -5.40 1.08 10.20
C LYS A 154 -6.65 0.48 9.55
N PHE A 155 -7.66 1.30 9.30
CA PHE A 155 -8.95 0.86 8.75
C PHE A 155 -9.21 1.52 7.40
N TRP A 156 -9.70 0.75 6.44
CA TRP A 156 -10.05 1.26 5.12
C TRP A 156 -11.24 0.49 4.52
N PRO A 157 -12.15 1.14 3.77
CA PRO A 157 -12.32 2.58 3.72
C PRO A 157 -12.77 3.16 5.08
#